data_AF-A0A653CK20-F1
#
_entry.id   AF-A0A653CK20-F1
#
_cell.length_a   1.000
_cell.length_b   1.000
_cell.length_c   1.000
_cell.angle_alpha   90.00
_cell.angle_beta   90.00
_cell.angle_gamma   90.00
#
_symmetry.space_group_name_H-M   'P 1'
#
loop_
_entity.id
_entity.type
_entity.pdbx_description
1 polymer ?
#
loop_
_entity_poly.entity_id
_entity_poly.type
_entity_poly.pdbx_seq_one_letter_code
_entity_poly.pdbx_strand_id
1 'polypeptide(L)'
;MELTRYSENKTLVLFSSVYRDMTVLSRRPIEQLYRHIRNYIQLNMSEPVQPHSNSNPEQIANSVTNFFTELFPLAYHHLAEIADKDFTQSYKECLKKSMDTISPFGDTPKQLAKALSKSLEATRMLLEAFKIGTEVLNTTDSILMDENSKGNTQCHDALLKMTYCPKCQGLWKKEPKPCSGYCLNVLRGCLTKYVAELDLPWNGYV
;
A
#
# COMPACT_ATOMS: atom_id res chain seq x y z
N MET A 1 -8.27 1.78 0.96
CA MET A 1 -9.14 1.36 2.09
C MET A 1 -10.57 1.00 1.67
N GLU A 2 -11.11 1.55 0.58
CA GLU A 2 -12.49 1.29 0.14
C GLU A 2 -12.77 -0.19 -0.18
N LEU A 3 -11.85 -0.86 -0.90
CA LEU A 3 -11.99 -2.28 -1.23
C LEU A 3 -12.11 -3.17 0.01
N THR A 4 -11.32 -2.89 1.05
CA THR A 4 -11.39 -3.62 2.33
C THR A 4 -12.73 -3.43 3.01
N ARG A 5 -13.28 -2.21 3.00
CA ARG A 5 -14.59 -1.90 3.59
C ARG A 5 -15.73 -2.52 2.78
N TYR A 6 -15.62 -2.51 1.45
CA TYR A 6 -16.58 -3.17 0.56
C TYR A 6 -16.60 -4.69 0.78
N SER A 7 -15.42 -5.31 0.86
CA SER A 7 -15.27 -6.73 1.14
C SER A 7 -15.84 -7.10 2.51
N GLU A 8 -15.56 -6.32 3.57
CA GLU A 8 -16.13 -6.52 4.91
C GLU A 8 -17.66 -6.50 4.89
N ASN A 9 -18.26 -5.50 4.22
CA ASN A 9 -19.71 -5.40 4.10
C ASN A 9 -20.31 -6.61 3.36
N LYS A 10 -19.68 -7.04 2.25
CA LYS A 10 -20.12 -8.24 1.52
C LYS A 10 -20.04 -9.50 2.38
N THR A 11 -18.98 -9.67 3.17
CA THR A 11 -18.82 -10.80 4.09
C THR A 11 -19.90 -10.78 5.17
N LEU A 12 -20.15 -9.63 5.79
CA LEU A 12 -21.23 -9.49 6.79
C LEU A 12 -22.62 -9.83 6.23
N VAL A 13 -22.92 -9.36 5.01
CA VAL A 13 -24.19 -9.66 4.31
C VAL A 13 -24.30 -11.14 3.93
N LEU A 14 -23.19 -11.77 3.54
CA LEU A 14 -23.18 -13.20 3.24
C LEU A 14 -23.49 -14.00 4.51
N PHE A 15 -22.82 -13.69 5.63
CA PHE A 15 -23.07 -14.38 6.89
C PHE A 15 -24.50 -14.16 7.40
N SER A 16 -25.07 -12.96 7.23
CA SER A 16 -26.45 -12.70 7.64
C SER A 16 -27.51 -13.37 6.76
N SER A 17 -27.17 -13.71 5.52
CA SER A 17 -28.10 -14.36 4.59
C SER A 17 -28.02 -15.88 4.65
N VAL A 18 -26.81 -16.45 4.74
CA VAL A 18 -26.58 -17.91 4.72
C VAL A 18 -26.59 -18.51 6.11
N TYR A 19 -26.06 -17.80 7.11
CA TYR A 19 -25.89 -18.29 8.48
C TYR A 19 -26.66 -17.41 9.47
N ARG A 20 -27.98 -17.24 9.25
CA ARG A 20 -28.84 -16.30 9.99
C ARG A 20 -28.70 -16.40 11.52
N ASP A 21 -28.76 -17.62 12.05
CA ASP A 21 -28.68 -17.88 13.50
C ASP A 21 -27.30 -17.56 14.08
N MET A 22 -26.31 -17.38 13.20
CA MET A 22 -24.90 -17.20 13.51
C MET A 22 -24.42 -15.77 13.28
N THR A 23 -25.27 -14.90 12.74
CA THR A 23 -24.95 -13.53 12.34
C THR A 23 -24.39 -12.69 13.49
N VAL A 24 -24.98 -12.81 14.68
CA VAL A 24 -24.57 -12.00 15.85
C VAL A 24 -23.19 -12.45 16.35
N LEU A 25 -22.92 -13.75 16.33
CA LEU A 25 -21.69 -14.35 16.85
C LEU A 25 -20.52 -14.22 15.87
N SER A 26 -20.78 -14.27 14.56
CA SER A 26 -19.74 -14.14 13.52
C SER A 26 -19.30 -12.71 13.26
N ARG A 27 -20.14 -11.71 13.57
CA ARG A 27 -19.88 -10.30 13.29
C ARG A 27 -18.57 -9.79 13.89
N ARG A 28 -18.33 -10.05 15.18
CA ARG A 28 -17.12 -9.55 15.87
C ARG A 28 -15.83 -10.15 15.29
N PRO A 29 -15.71 -11.47 15.07
CA PRO A 29 -14.55 -12.05 14.37
C PRO A 29 -14.30 -11.44 12.98
N ILE A 30 -15.37 -11.22 12.19
CA ILE A 30 -15.26 -10.58 10.87
C ILE A 30 -14.67 -9.17 11.01
N GLU A 31 -15.29 -8.32 11.83
CA GLU A 31 -14.84 -6.93 12.03
C GLU A 31 -13.39 -6.85 12.55
N GLN A 32 -12.98 -7.79 13.42
CA GLN A 32 -11.61 -7.87 13.92
C GLN A 32 -10.61 -8.22 12.81
N LEU A 33 -10.90 -9.24 11.99
CA LEU A 33 -10.04 -9.61 10.87
C LEU A 33 -9.85 -8.43 9.91
N TYR A 34 -10.94 -7.78 9.48
CA TYR A 34 -10.87 -6.65 8.57
C TYR A 34 -10.20 -5.42 9.19
N ARG A 35 -10.32 -5.22 10.50
CA ARG A 35 -9.56 -4.18 11.23
C ARG A 35 -8.07 -4.45 11.19
N HIS A 36 -7.64 -5.69 11.45
CA HIS A 36 -6.21 -6.06 11.36
C HIS A 36 -5.67 -5.89 9.94
N ILE A 37 -6.44 -6.27 8.92
CA ILE A 37 -6.10 -6.03 7.50
C ILE A 37 -5.88 -4.53 7.24
N ARG A 38 -6.82 -3.68 7.67
CA ARG A 38 -6.72 -2.22 7.50
C ARG A 38 -5.49 -1.63 8.20
N ASN A 39 -5.26 -2.02 9.45
CA ASN A 39 -4.12 -1.54 10.22
C ASN A 39 -2.79 -1.96 9.57
N TYR A 40 -2.72 -3.18 9.02
CA TYR A 40 -1.53 -3.67 8.33
C TYR A 40 -1.21 -2.91 7.05
N ILE A 41 -2.22 -2.45 6.29
CA ILE A 41 -1.99 -1.67 5.05
C ILE A 41 -1.89 -0.16 5.29
N GLN A 42 -2.30 0.33 6.47
CA GLN A 42 -2.20 1.75 6.80
C GLN A 42 -0.73 2.14 6.94
N LEU A 43 -0.32 3.12 6.14
CA LEU A 43 0.97 3.77 6.25
C LEU A 43 0.76 5.18 6.80
N ASN A 44 1.55 5.54 7.81
CA ASN A 44 1.65 6.93 8.24
C ASN A 44 2.42 7.70 7.17
N MET A 45 1.73 8.52 6.38
CA MET A 45 2.37 9.32 5.33
C MET A 45 3.28 10.42 5.90
N SER A 46 3.11 10.79 7.17
CA SER A 46 3.85 11.86 7.85
C SER A 46 5.19 11.42 8.45
N GLU A 47 5.41 10.11 8.62
CA GLU A 47 6.67 9.58 9.16
C GLU A 47 7.61 9.18 8.03
N PRO A 48 8.94 9.23 8.19
CA PRO A 48 9.87 8.68 7.21
C PRO A 48 9.61 7.19 6.98
N VAL A 49 9.79 6.70 5.76
CA VAL A 49 9.74 5.24 5.51
C VAL A 49 10.94 4.60 6.21
N GLN A 50 10.68 3.84 7.28
CA GLN A 50 11.69 3.03 7.94
C GLN A 50 11.95 1.79 7.07
N PRO A 51 13.21 1.47 6.70
CA PRO A 51 13.55 0.30 5.88
C PRO A 51 13.15 -1.05 6.51
N HIS A 52 12.72 -1.05 7.77
CA HIS A 52 12.15 -2.19 8.48
C HIS A 52 10.86 -1.75 9.18
N SER A 53 9.77 -1.64 8.44
CA SER A 53 8.47 -1.56 9.08
C SER A 53 8.22 -2.87 9.84
N ASN A 54 7.99 -2.79 11.15
CA ASN A 54 7.79 -3.95 12.06
C ASN A 54 6.54 -4.80 11.74
N SER A 55 5.93 -4.59 10.58
CA SER A 55 4.76 -5.30 10.08
C SER A 55 5.16 -6.68 9.55
N ASN A 56 5.13 -7.67 10.46
CA ASN A 56 5.37 -9.06 10.12
C ASN A 56 4.12 -9.65 9.39
N PRO A 57 4.25 -10.21 8.17
CA PRO A 57 3.16 -10.91 7.46
C PRO A 57 2.50 -12.03 8.27
N GLU A 58 3.21 -12.58 9.25
CA GLU A 58 2.70 -13.56 10.21
C GLU A 58 1.54 -13.01 11.05
N GLN A 59 1.48 -11.69 11.32
CA GLN A 59 0.37 -11.08 12.05
C GLN A 59 -0.97 -11.26 11.31
N ILE A 60 -0.94 -11.19 9.97
CA ILE A 60 -2.11 -11.45 9.13
C ILE A 60 -2.46 -12.92 9.17
N ALA A 61 -1.48 -13.81 9.05
CA ALA A 61 -1.70 -15.26 9.11
C ALA A 61 -2.35 -15.64 10.45
N ASN A 62 -1.82 -15.12 11.56
CA ASN A 62 -2.37 -15.32 12.91
C ASN A 62 -3.77 -14.74 13.06
N SER A 63 -4.06 -13.59 12.43
CA SER A 63 -5.40 -13.00 12.42
C SER A 63 -6.42 -13.88 11.68
N VAL A 64 -6.02 -14.49 10.57
CA VAL A 64 -6.85 -15.46 9.83
C VAL A 64 -7.07 -16.71 10.67
N THR A 65 -6.01 -17.28 11.27
CA THR A 65 -6.13 -18.44 12.16
C THR A 65 -7.09 -18.15 13.31
N ASN A 66 -6.92 -17.02 13.99
CA ASN A 66 -7.80 -16.59 15.09
C ASN A 66 -9.26 -16.43 14.63
N PHE A 67 -9.49 -15.87 13.44
CA PHE A 67 -10.83 -15.76 12.87
C PHE A 67 -11.51 -17.13 12.74
N PHE A 68 -10.82 -18.14 12.20
CA PHE A 68 -11.39 -19.48 12.09
C PHE A 68 -11.52 -20.19 13.44
N THR A 69 -10.59 -19.98 14.37
CA THR A 69 -10.70 -20.49 15.75
C THR A 69 -11.94 -19.94 16.44
N GLU A 70 -12.22 -18.64 16.29
CA GLU A 70 -13.43 -18.02 16.85
C GLU A 70 -14.72 -18.53 16.18
N LEU A 71 -14.67 -18.88 14.89
CA LEU A 71 -15.80 -19.45 14.17
C LEU A 71 -16.02 -20.95 14.43
N PHE A 72 -15.03 -21.68 14.95
CA PHE A 72 -15.17 -23.13 15.08
C PHE A 72 -16.36 -23.55 15.99
N PRO A 73 -16.53 -23.01 17.21
CA PRO A 73 -17.68 -23.38 18.04
C PRO A 73 -19.02 -23.09 17.36
N LEU A 74 -19.05 -22.04 16.54
CA LEU A 74 -20.23 -21.62 15.79
C LEU A 74 -20.54 -22.62 14.65
N ALA A 75 -19.55 -22.95 13.83
CA ALA A 75 -19.71 -23.93 12.75
C ALA A 75 -20.08 -25.32 13.29
N TYR A 76 -19.48 -25.72 14.41
CA TYR A 76 -19.78 -27.00 15.05
C TYR A 76 -21.21 -27.05 15.61
N HIS A 77 -21.69 -25.96 16.23
CA HIS A 77 -23.07 -25.86 16.71
C HIS A 77 -24.07 -26.04 15.56
N HIS A 78 -23.80 -25.45 14.39
CA HIS A 78 -24.64 -25.61 13.20
C HIS A 78 -24.74 -27.06 12.74
N LEU A 79 -23.59 -27.72 12.60
CA LEU A 79 -23.48 -29.03 11.98
C LEU A 79 -24.01 -30.14 12.87
N ALA A 80 -23.89 -29.98 14.18
CA ALA A 80 -24.33 -30.99 15.13
C ALA A 80 -25.86 -30.98 15.36
N GLU A 81 -26.59 -30.03 14.74
CA GLU A 81 -28.04 -29.84 14.91
C GLU A 81 -28.47 -29.84 16.39
N ILE A 82 -27.59 -29.38 17.28
CA ILE A 82 -27.83 -29.41 18.71
C ILE A 82 -28.88 -28.33 19.00
N ALA A 83 -30.02 -28.77 19.54
CA ALA A 83 -31.21 -27.95 19.86
C ALA A 83 -30.85 -26.59 20.50
N ASP A 84 -31.78 -25.62 20.43
CA ASP A 84 -31.75 -24.18 20.79
C ASP A 84 -30.89 -23.68 21.98
N LYS A 85 -30.30 -24.55 22.80
CA LYS A 85 -29.31 -24.20 23.80
C LYS A 85 -27.92 -24.05 23.20
N ASP A 86 -27.39 -22.85 23.37
CA ASP A 86 -25.99 -22.52 23.11
C ASP A 86 -25.06 -23.36 23.99
N PHE A 87 -23.83 -23.60 23.52
CA PHE A 87 -22.80 -24.29 24.28
C PHE A 87 -22.35 -23.49 25.50
N THR A 88 -21.96 -24.19 26.56
CA THR A 88 -21.28 -23.54 27.68
C THR A 88 -19.96 -22.92 27.22
N GLN A 89 -19.55 -21.83 27.86
CA GLN A 89 -18.30 -21.14 27.54
C GLN A 89 -17.09 -22.08 27.59
N SER A 90 -17.04 -22.97 28.60
CA SER A 90 -15.98 -23.98 28.73
C SER A 90 -15.93 -24.96 27.56
N TYR A 91 -17.09 -25.37 27.02
CA TYR A 91 -17.14 -26.23 25.85
C TYR A 91 -16.66 -25.51 24.58
N LYS A 92 -17.05 -24.24 24.40
CA LYS A 92 -16.54 -23.40 23.29
C LYS A 92 -15.03 -23.25 23.34
N GLU A 93 -14.45 -23.05 24.53
CA GLU A 93 -13.00 -22.98 24.71
C GLU A 93 -12.31 -24.31 24.43
N CYS A 94 -12.93 -25.43 24.82
CA CYS A 94 -12.45 -26.77 24.47
C CYS A 94 -12.39 -26.98 22.96
N LEU A 95 -13.45 -26.60 22.24
CA LEU A 95 -13.48 -26.65 20.77
C LEU A 95 -12.37 -25.79 20.17
N LYS A 96 -12.22 -24.54 20.62
CA LYS A 96 -11.14 -23.64 20.16
C LYS A 96 -9.74 -24.23 20.36
N LYS A 97 -9.48 -24.86 21.51
CA LYS A 97 -8.19 -25.54 21.80
C LYS A 97 -7.96 -26.77 20.93
N SER A 98 -9.03 -27.38 20.42
CA SER A 98 -8.98 -28.57 19.58
C SER A 98 -8.91 -28.24 18.08
N MET A 99 -8.78 -26.95 17.71
CA MET A 99 -8.77 -26.46 16.34
C MET A 99 -7.73 -27.17 15.46
N ASP A 100 -6.49 -27.29 15.95
CA ASP A 100 -5.39 -27.90 15.19
C ASP A 100 -5.59 -29.41 15.01
N THR A 101 -6.12 -30.08 16.04
CA THR A 101 -6.35 -31.53 16.04
C THR A 101 -7.53 -31.92 15.15
N ILE A 102 -8.64 -31.18 15.23
CA ILE A 102 -9.87 -31.50 14.50
C ILE A 102 -9.81 -30.98 13.06
N SER A 103 -9.15 -29.84 12.82
CA SER A 103 -9.08 -29.18 11.51
C SER A 103 -10.47 -29.08 10.82
N PRO A 104 -11.47 -28.46 11.48
CA PRO A 104 -12.88 -28.48 11.06
C PRO A 104 -13.15 -27.82 9.71
N PHE A 105 -12.25 -26.94 9.27
CA PHE A 105 -12.32 -26.25 7.97
C PHE A 105 -11.29 -26.80 6.97
N GLY A 106 -10.69 -27.96 7.25
CA GLY A 106 -9.62 -28.54 6.44
C GLY A 106 -8.45 -27.57 6.26
N ASP A 107 -7.94 -27.49 5.04
CA ASP A 107 -6.80 -26.61 4.70
C ASP A 107 -7.19 -25.14 4.44
N THR A 108 -8.49 -24.80 4.42
CA THR A 108 -8.96 -23.46 4.08
C THR A 108 -8.33 -22.35 4.94
N PRO A 109 -8.21 -22.47 6.28
CA PRO A 109 -7.55 -21.45 7.10
C PRO A 109 -6.10 -21.22 6.70
N LYS A 110 -5.34 -22.29 6.43
CA LYS A 110 -3.92 -22.23 6.05
C LYS A 110 -3.74 -21.60 4.67
N GLN A 111 -4.57 -22.00 3.71
CA GLN A 111 -4.53 -21.46 2.34
C GLN A 111 -4.89 -19.97 2.33
N LEU A 112 -5.95 -19.57 3.05
CA LEU A 112 -6.35 -18.17 3.15
C LEU A 112 -5.30 -17.34 3.88
N ALA A 113 -4.74 -17.84 4.99
CA ALA A 113 -3.66 -17.16 5.71
C ALA A 113 -2.47 -16.89 4.79
N LYS A 114 -1.99 -17.91 4.05
CA LYS A 114 -0.88 -17.76 3.12
C LYS A 114 -1.18 -16.79 1.98
N ALA A 115 -2.34 -16.93 1.34
CA ALA A 115 -2.72 -16.08 0.21
C ALA A 115 -2.90 -14.62 0.63
N LEU A 116 -3.58 -14.39 1.76
CA LEU A 116 -3.85 -13.05 2.25
C LEU A 116 -2.58 -12.36 2.77
N SER A 117 -1.74 -13.06 3.54
CA SER A 117 -0.45 -12.52 4.00
C SER A 117 0.42 -12.09 2.82
N LYS A 118 0.58 -12.96 1.80
CA LYS A 118 1.38 -12.65 0.62
C LYS A 118 0.81 -11.46 -0.18
N SER A 119 -0.51 -11.42 -0.38
CA SER A 119 -1.15 -10.34 -1.12
C SER A 119 -1.04 -8.99 -0.39
N LEU A 120 -1.21 -8.98 0.94
CA LEU A 120 -1.13 -7.77 1.73
C LEU A 120 0.31 -7.28 1.89
N GLU A 121 1.28 -8.19 2.01
CA GLU A 121 2.71 -7.86 1.99
C GLU A 121 3.09 -7.16 0.68
N ALA A 122 2.71 -7.74 -0.47
CA ALA A 122 2.93 -7.09 -1.76
C ALA A 122 2.23 -5.72 -1.88
N THR A 123 1.00 -5.61 -1.39
CA THR A 123 0.26 -4.34 -1.36
C THR A 123 0.99 -3.30 -0.52
N ARG A 124 1.48 -3.69 0.66
CA ARG A 124 2.20 -2.81 1.56
C ARG A 124 3.52 -2.34 0.95
N MET A 125 4.32 -3.25 0.38
CA MET A 125 5.56 -2.90 -0.32
C MET A 125 5.30 -1.91 -1.45
N LEU A 126 4.23 -2.09 -2.23
CA LEU A 126 3.85 -1.15 -3.29
C LEU A 126 3.50 0.24 -2.73
N LEU A 127 2.74 0.30 -1.64
CA LEU A 127 2.39 1.57 -1.00
C LEU A 127 3.61 2.27 -0.39
N GLU A 128 4.54 1.51 0.21
CA GLU A 128 5.81 2.04 0.73
C GLU A 128 6.68 2.57 -0.41
N ALA A 129 6.76 1.84 -1.53
CA ALA A 129 7.44 2.29 -2.75
C ALA A 129 6.85 3.62 -3.24
N PHE A 130 5.53 3.73 -3.42
CA PHE A 130 4.89 4.98 -3.84
C PHE A 130 5.17 6.17 -2.93
N LYS A 131 5.25 5.93 -1.60
CA LYS A 131 5.61 6.97 -0.65
C LYS A 131 7.05 7.45 -0.86
N ILE A 132 8.00 6.53 -1.01
CA ILE A 132 9.39 6.87 -1.35
C ILE A 132 9.45 7.63 -2.67
N GLY A 133 8.76 7.15 -3.71
CA GLY A 133 8.72 7.82 -5.01
C GLY A 133 8.17 9.25 -4.93
N THR A 134 7.13 9.46 -4.12
CA THR A 134 6.56 10.80 -3.88
C THR A 134 7.55 11.70 -3.14
N GLU A 135 8.25 11.18 -2.14
CA GLU A 135 9.29 11.91 -1.41
C GLU A 135 10.43 12.33 -2.33
N VAL A 136 10.96 11.40 -3.13
CA VAL A 136 12.00 11.67 -4.13
C VAL A 136 11.56 12.74 -5.13
N LEU A 137 10.32 12.67 -5.64
CA LEU A 137 9.81 13.68 -6.58
C LEU A 137 9.70 15.06 -5.92
N ASN A 138 9.15 15.14 -4.70
CA ASN A 138 9.02 16.41 -3.98
C ASN A 138 10.38 17.02 -3.62
N THR A 139 11.34 16.21 -3.17
CA THR A 139 12.70 16.66 -2.90
C THR A 139 13.39 17.13 -4.18
N THR A 140 13.23 16.37 -5.27
CA THR A 140 13.81 16.75 -6.58
C THR A 140 13.23 18.07 -7.07
N ASP A 141 11.92 18.26 -6.99
CA ASP A 141 11.26 19.52 -7.37
C ASP A 141 11.76 20.70 -6.52
N SER A 142 11.82 20.55 -5.20
CA SER A 142 12.34 21.59 -4.30
C SER A 142 13.78 21.99 -4.63
N ILE A 143 14.62 21.03 -5.02
CA ILE A 143 16.03 21.29 -5.34
C ILE A 143 16.16 21.97 -6.72
N LEU A 144 15.33 21.60 -7.69
CA LEU A 144 15.30 22.25 -9.01
C LEU A 144 14.87 23.73 -8.92
N MET A 145 14.01 24.06 -7.95
CA MET A 145 13.49 25.42 -7.72
C MET A 145 14.34 26.28 -6.78
N ASP A 146 15.45 25.78 -6.22
CA ASP A 146 16.32 26.56 -5.34
C ASP A 146 17.09 27.64 -6.13
N GLU A 147 16.52 28.84 -6.18
CA GLU A 147 17.04 30.03 -6.88
C GLU A 147 18.44 30.48 -6.41
N ASN A 148 18.85 30.11 -5.19
CA ASN A 148 20.11 30.58 -4.59
C ASN A 148 21.30 29.63 -4.83
N SER A 149 21.05 28.49 -5.47
CA SER A 149 22.08 27.54 -5.88
C SER A 149 22.99 28.16 -6.97
N LYS A 150 24.31 28.08 -6.80
CA LYS A 150 25.29 28.50 -7.84
C LYS A 150 25.11 27.80 -9.19
N GLY A 151 24.48 26.62 -9.21
CA GLY A 151 24.12 25.93 -10.45
C GLY A 151 22.92 26.56 -11.16
N ASN A 152 22.01 27.17 -10.40
CA ASN A 152 20.79 27.78 -10.94
C ASN A 152 21.10 29.09 -11.67
N THR A 153 22.02 29.92 -11.18
CA THR A 153 22.40 31.18 -11.85
C THR A 153 23.04 30.96 -13.22
N GLN A 154 23.93 29.97 -13.37
CA GLN A 154 24.52 29.63 -14.68
C GLN A 154 23.51 29.04 -15.66
N CYS A 155 22.57 28.23 -15.13
CA CYS A 155 21.45 27.72 -15.93
C CYS A 155 20.53 28.84 -16.42
N HIS A 156 20.14 29.76 -15.54
CA HIS A 156 19.34 30.94 -15.86
C HIS A 156 20.00 31.77 -16.97
N ASP A 157 21.29 32.07 -16.85
CA ASP A 157 22.05 32.80 -17.87
C ASP A 157 22.04 32.07 -19.23
N ALA A 158 22.24 30.74 -19.22
CA ALA A 158 22.23 29.94 -20.43
C ALA A 158 20.84 29.88 -21.09
N LEU A 159 19.77 29.75 -20.29
CA LEU A 159 18.38 29.78 -20.74
C LEU A 159 18.00 31.15 -21.30
N LEU A 160 18.39 32.24 -20.64
CA LEU A 160 18.17 33.60 -21.11
C LEU A 160 18.89 33.84 -22.44
N LYS A 161 20.15 33.40 -22.56
CA LYS A 161 20.90 33.50 -23.81
C LYS A 161 20.23 32.73 -24.95
N MET A 162 19.80 31.50 -24.69
CA MET A 162 19.12 30.68 -25.67
C MET A 162 17.77 31.27 -26.12
N THR A 163 17.01 31.84 -25.19
CA THR A 163 15.60 32.22 -25.42
C THR A 163 15.42 33.67 -25.86
N TYR A 164 16.21 34.60 -25.31
CA TYR A 164 16.00 36.05 -25.45
C TYR A 164 17.10 36.78 -26.22
N CYS A 165 18.36 36.33 -26.22
CA CYS A 165 19.41 37.04 -26.96
C CYS A 165 19.11 37.25 -28.45
N PRO A 166 18.50 36.30 -29.20
CA PRO A 166 18.15 36.55 -30.61
C PRO A 166 17.18 37.73 -30.78
N LYS A 167 16.25 37.92 -29.83
CA LYS A 167 15.32 39.05 -29.83
C LYS A 167 16.07 40.36 -29.59
N CYS A 168 16.97 40.39 -28.59
CA CYS A 168 17.80 41.54 -28.27
C CYS A 168 18.76 41.92 -29.43
N GLN A 169 19.19 40.95 -30.23
CA GLN A 169 20.04 41.15 -31.40
C GLN A 169 19.27 41.59 -32.67
N GLY A 170 17.96 41.82 -32.58
CA GLY A 170 17.17 42.30 -33.71
C GLY A 170 16.64 41.19 -34.63
N LEU A 171 16.76 39.91 -34.26
CA LEU A 171 16.29 38.77 -35.07
C LEU A 171 14.80 38.43 -34.86
N TRP A 172 14.04 39.33 -34.23
CA TRP A 172 12.63 39.12 -33.83
C TRP A 172 11.68 38.84 -35.01
N LYS A 173 11.95 39.36 -36.22
CA LYS A 173 11.10 39.17 -37.40
C LYS A 173 11.02 37.73 -37.93
N LYS A 174 11.91 36.84 -37.47
CA LYS A 174 11.98 35.43 -37.92
C LYS A 174 11.57 34.43 -36.83
N GLU A 175 11.22 34.89 -35.62
CA GLU A 175 11.02 34.05 -34.43
C GLU A 175 11.96 32.82 -34.39
N PRO A 176 13.30 33.04 -34.46
CA PRO A 176 14.22 31.93 -34.60
C PRO A 176 14.14 31.02 -33.38
N LYS A 177 13.70 29.77 -33.60
CA LYS A 177 13.74 28.73 -32.58
C LYS A 177 15.21 28.32 -32.33
N PRO A 178 15.59 28.00 -31.09
CA PRO A 178 16.92 27.47 -30.82
C PRO A 178 17.12 26.16 -31.57
N CYS A 179 18.32 25.94 -32.09
CA CYS A 179 18.71 24.67 -32.71
C CYS A 179 18.48 23.53 -31.70
N SER A 180 17.96 22.39 -32.15
CA SER A 180 17.68 21.24 -31.28
C SER A 180 18.90 20.84 -30.43
N GLY A 181 20.08 20.74 -31.03
CA GLY A 181 21.32 20.42 -30.29
C GLY A 181 21.72 21.48 -29.27
N TYR A 182 21.54 22.77 -29.58
CA TYR A 182 21.82 23.85 -28.63
C TYR A 182 20.85 23.81 -27.44
N CYS A 183 19.56 23.62 -27.72
CA CYS A 183 18.52 23.46 -26.71
C CYS A 183 18.80 22.30 -25.76
N LEU A 184 19.10 21.12 -26.31
CA LEU A 184 19.42 19.94 -25.52
C LEU A 184 20.66 20.13 -24.66
N ASN A 185 21.70 20.82 -25.16
CA ASN A 185 22.91 21.07 -24.38
C ASN A 185 22.69 22.05 -23.23
N VAL A 186 21.89 23.11 -23.44
CA VAL A 186 21.51 24.04 -22.37
C VAL A 186 20.71 23.32 -21.29
N LEU A 187 19.68 22.55 -21.69
CA LEU A 187 18.85 21.80 -20.74
C LEU A 187 19.64 20.72 -19.99
N ARG A 188 20.54 20.00 -20.67
CA ARG A 188 21.46 19.07 -20.01
C ARG A 188 22.31 19.80 -18.99
N GLY A 189 22.95 20.91 -19.34
CA GLY A 189 23.77 21.69 -18.39
C GLY A 189 22.99 22.07 -17.12
N CYS A 190 21.72 22.45 -17.27
CA CYS A 190 20.83 22.78 -16.16
C CYS A 190 20.47 21.57 -15.27
N LEU A 191 20.30 20.39 -15.85
CA LEU A 191 19.73 19.22 -15.18
C LEU A 191 20.77 18.13 -14.83
N THR A 192 22.00 18.23 -15.34
CA THR A 192 23.00 17.15 -15.29
C THR A 192 23.27 16.66 -13.87
N LYS A 193 23.40 17.57 -12.90
CA LYS A 193 23.68 17.19 -11.51
C LYS A 193 22.58 16.30 -10.91
N TYR A 194 21.32 16.61 -11.20
CA TYR A 194 20.17 15.93 -10.60
C TYR A 194 19.80 14.66 -11.36
N VAL A 195 19.83 14.71 -12.69
CA VAL A 195 19.52 13.57 -13.54
C VAL A 195 20.61 12.50 -13.45
N ALA A 196 21.89 12.87 -13.37
CA ALA A 196 22.97 11.87 -13.32
C ALA A 196 22.97 11.02 -12.05
N GLU A 197 22.57 11.60 -10.91
CA GLU A 197 22.50 10.88 -9.64
C GLU A 197 21.20 10.07 -9.50
N LEU A 198 20.10 10.53 -10.12
CA LEU A 198 18.78 9.93 -9.95
C LEU A 198 18.36 8.96 -11.06
N ASP A 199 18.86 9.08 -12.28
CA ASP A 199 18.38 8.30 -13.44
C ASP A 199 18.49 6.77 -13.24
N LEU A 200 19.67 6.29 -12.86
CA LEU A 200 19.90 4.86 -12.59
C LEU A 200 19.03 4.29 -11.44
N PRO A 201 19.03 4.87 -10.22
CA PRO A 201 18.21 4.35 -9.13
C PRO A 201 16.71 4.49 -9.40
N TRP A 202 16.28 5.54 -10.11
CA TRP A 202 14.88 5.72 -10.49
C TRP A 202 14.42 4.67 -11.51
N ASN A 203 15.24 4.37 -12.52
CA ASN A 203 14.93 3.31 -13.49
C ASN A 203 14.89 1.91 -12.87
N GLY A 204 15.62 1.68 -11.76
CA GLY A 204 15.51 0.44 -11.00
C GLY A 204 14.29 0.39 -10.07
N TYR A 205 13.77 1.56 -9.69
CA TYR A 205 12.60 1.70 -8.82
C TYR A 205 11.26 1.56 -9.59
N VAL A 206 11.18 2.13 -10.81
CA VAL A 206 10.01 2.05 -11.71
C VAL A 206 9.91 0.69 -12.38
#